data_AF-A0A645IA42-F1
#
_entry.id   AF-A0A645IA42-F1
#
_cell.length_a   1.000
_cell.length_b   1.000
_cell.length_c   1.000
_cell.angle_alpha   90.00
_cell.angle_beta   90.00
_cell.angle_gamma   90.00
#
_symmetry.space_group_name_H-M   'P 1'
#
loop_
_entity.id
_entity.type
_entity.pdbx_description
1 polymer ?
#
loop_
_entity_poly.entity_id
_entity_poly.type
_entity_poly.pdbx_seq_one_letter_code
_entity_poly.pdbx_strand_id
1 'polypeptide(L)'
;MLEGGRYEVAEKNGNYAKLSGQIRQLVNFNIGYWEYMVEGGAIFGELPYQLLKMPSGNITNGYSRFNFALMNVMEFRADRYAIWHNEVSLNGILFNQIPLIKHLNLRELMSLKMYYGSMNTTHNNVLDIPDYIHTTNKPYVEVGAGFSNLLRFITLQSFWRLTETERPGTTKWGLKGSIRISL
;
A
#
# COMPACT_ATOMS: atom_id res chain seq x y z
N MET A 1 -15.66 -7.71 -6.55
CA MET A 1 -16.82 -7.46 -5.68
C MET A 1 -17.61 -6.30 -6.27
N LEU A 2 -18.90 -6.51 -6.46
CA LEU A 2 -19.85 -5.45 -6.81
C LEU A 2 -20.68 -5.19 -5.56
N GLU A 3 -20.74 -3.95 -5.13
CA GLU A 3 -21.51 -3.50 -3.98
C GLU A 3 -22.36 -2.32 -4.43
N GLY A 4 -23.65 -2.34 -4.08
CA GLY A 4 -24.55 -1.23 -4.33
C GLY A 4 -25.28 -0.90 -3.05
N GLY A 5 -25.42 0.39 -2.74
CA GLY A 5 -26.00 0.80 -1.48
C GLY A 5 -26.59 2.20 -1.52
N ARG A 6 -27.26 2.54 -0.42
CA ARG A 6 -27.70 3.90 -0.11
C ARG A 6 -26.88 4.40 1.06
N TYR A 7 -26.44 5.65 0.99
CA TYR A 7 -25.88 6.33 2.13
C TYR A 7 -26.86 7.39 2.62
N GLU A 8 -26.83 7.64 3.93
CA GLU A 8 -27.56 8.72 4.58
C GLU A 8 -26.59 9.39 5.53
N VAL A 9 -26.22 10.64 5.23
CA VAL A 9 -25.32 11.44 6.07
C VAL A 9 -25.94 12.83 6.22
N ALA A 10 -26.23 13.19 7.47
CA ALA A 10 -27.03 14.37 7.81
C ALA A 10 -28.36 14.40 7.04
N GLU A 11 -28.62 15.41 6.20
CA GLU A 11 -29.85 15.55 5.40
C GLU A 11 -29.69 15.04 3.95
N LYS A 12 -28.52 14.51 3.58
CA LYS A 12 -28.23 14.07 2.21
C LYS A 12 -28.28 12.55 2.11
N ASN A 13 -29.06 12.09 1.15
CA ASN A 13 -29.13 10.69 0.76
C ASN A 13 -28.78 10.53 -0.72
N GLY A 14 -28.22 9.38 -1.06
CA GLY A 14 -27.86 9.08 -2.43
C GLY A 14 -27.60 7.60 -2.64
N ASN A 15 -27.66 7.19 -3.90
CA ASN A 15 -27.34 5.83 -4.32
C ASN A 15 -25.89 5.78 -4.78
N TYR A 16 -25.20 4.69 -4.44
CA TYR A 16 -23.87 4.43 -4.96
C TYR A 16 -23.72 3.01 -5.45
N ALA A 17 -22.81 2.84 -6.41
CA ALA A 17 -22.35 1.54 -6.87
C ALA A 17 -20.82 1.52 -6.81
N LYS A 18 -20.26 0.46 -6.24
CA LYS A 18 -18.83 0.24 -6.10
C LYS A 18 -18.47 -1.06 -6.80
N LEU A 19 -17.54 -0.97 -7.73
CA LEU A 19 -16.92 -2.10 -8.37
C LEU A 19 -15.46 -2.16 -7.93
N SER A 20 -15.03 -3.28 -7.37
CA SER A 20 -13.62 -3.51 -7.03
C SER A 20 -13.18 -4.92 -7.43
N GLY A 21 -11.90 -5.06 -7.73
CA GLY A 21 -11.25 -6.33 -8.01
C GLY A 21 -9.87 -6.35 -7.35
N GLN A 22 -9.49 -7.51 -6.84
CA GLN A 22 -8.15 -7.74 -6.31
C GLN A 22 -7.64 -9.07 -6.83
N ILE A 23 -6.41 -9.07 -7.30
CA ILE A 23 -5.67 -10.27 -7.70
C ILE A 23 -4.41 -10.30 -6.85
N ARG A 24 -4.17 -11.43 -6.19
CA ARG A 24 -2.93 -11.70 -5.46
C ARG A 24 -2.35 -13.01 -5.95
N GLN A 25 -1.07 -12.98 -6.31
CA GLN A 25 -0.37 -14.15 -6.81
C GLN A 25 0.99 -14.28 -6.12
N LEU A 26 1.36 -15.53 -5.83
CA LEU A 26 2.70 -15.92 -5.41
C LEU A 26 3.30 -16.78 -6.51
N VAL A 27 4.41 -16.32 -7.08
CA VAL A 27 5.17 -17.01 -8.12
C VAL A 27 6.48 -17.48 -7.49
N ASN A 28 6.66 -18.79 -7.40
CA ASN A 28 7.92 -19.39 -6.94
C ASN A 28 8.85 -19.64 -8.12
N PHE A 29 10.14 -19.39 -7.92
CA PHE A 29 11.20 -19.69 -8.88
C PHE A 29 12.43 -20.23 -8.16
N ASN A 30 13.39 -20.80 -8.89
CA ASN A 30 14.53 -21.50 -8.28
C ASN A 30 15.34 -20.62 -7.30
N ILE A 31 15.44 -19.33 -7.60
CA ILE A 31 16.22 -18.37 -6.82
C ILE A 31 15.41 -17.60 -5.77
N GLY A 32 14.12 -17.91 -5.56
CA GLY A 32 13.28 -17.15 -4.64
C GLY A 32 11.78 -17.21 -4.94
N TYR A 33 11.06 -16.15 -4.56
CA TYR A 33 9.65 -15.99 -4.90
C TYR A 33 9.32 -14.52 -5.16
N TRP A 34 8.32 -14.29 -5.98
CA TRP A 34 7.72 -12.99 -6.22
C TRP A 34 6.26 -13.05 -5.84
N GLU A 35 5.88 -12.18 -4.91
CA GLU A 35 4.51 -11.97 -4.49
C GLU A 35 4.05 -10.61 -5.01
N TYR A 36 2.90 -10.58 -5.68
CA TYR A 36 2.28 -9.33 -6.10
C TYR A 36 0.79 -9.31 -5.80
N MET A 37 0.28 -8.11 -5.56
CA MET A 37 -1.13 -7.83 -5.41
C MET A 37 -1.49 -6.60 -6.23
N VAL A 38 -2.47 -6.75 -7.10
CA VAL A 38 -3.07 -5.65 -7.86
C VAL A 38 -4.51 -5.52 -7.38
N GLU A 39 -4.87 -4.33 -6.93
CA GLU A 39 -6.25 -3.98 -6.59
C GLU A 39 -6.68 -2.80 -7.43
N GLY A 40 -7.86 -2.87 -8.02
CA GLY A 40 -8.45 -1.75 -8.75
C GLY A 40 -9.92 -1.63 -8.43
N GLY A 41 -10.44 -0.42 -8.47
CA GLY A 41 -11.86 -0.19 -8.27
C GLY A 41 -12.34 1.16 -8.74
N ALA A 42 -13.65 1.24 -8.95
CA ALA A 42 -14.36 2.44 -9.31
C ALA A 42 -15.65 2.53 -8.49
N ILE A 43 -15.89 3.73 -7.96
CA ILE A 43 -17.08 4.10 -7.23
C ILE A 43 -17.86 5.07 -8.11
N PHE A 44 -19.15 4.80 -8.27
CA PHE A 44 -20.09 5.56 -9.08
C PHE A 44 -21.19 6.11 -8.17
N GLY A 45 -21.53 7.38 -8.36
CA GLY A 45 -22.44 8.14 -7.50
C GLY A 45 -21.70 9.20 -6.68
N GLU A 46 -22.46 10.07 -6.04
CA GLU A 46 -21.91 11.05 -5.09
C GLU A 46 -21.87 10.38 -3.72
N LEU A 47 -20.73 10.43 -3.04
CA LEU A 47 -20.56 9.83 -1.71
C LEU A 47 -19.80 10.79 -0.79
N PRO A 48 -20.02 10.74 0.52
CA PRO A 48 -19.15 11.44 1.46
C PRO A 48 -17.74 10.86 1.35
N TYR A 49 -16.72 11.71 1.44
CA TYR A 49 -15.31 11.31 1.29
C TYR A 49 -14.88 10.19 2.24
N GLN A 50 -15.60 10.00 3.35
CA GLN A 50 -15.37 8.95 4.33
C GLN A 50 -15.61 7.54 3.77
N LEU A 51 -16.52 7.40 2.80
CA LEU A 51 -16.87 6.14 2.15
C LEU A 51 -16.04 5.86 0.88
N LEU A 52 -15.24 6.83 0.44
CA LEU A 52 -14.31 6.66 -0.68
C LEU A 52 -13.17 5.71 -0.30
N LYS A 53 -12.52 5.11 -1.32
CA LYS A 53 -11.39 4.23 -1.08
C LYS A 53 -10.25 5.02 -0.45
N MET A 54 -9.79 4.53 0.69
CA MET A 54 -8.52 4.93 1.30
C MET A 54 -7.48 3.84 1.03
N PRO A 55 -6.33 4.15 0.40
CA PRO A 55 -5.22 3.21 0.36
C PRO A 55 -4.75 2.90 1.78
N SER A 56 -4.47 1.64 2.06
CA SER A 56 -4.02 1.20 3.39
C SER A 56 -2.62 1.73 3.68
N GLY A 57 -2.56 2.91 4.29
CA GLY A 57 -1.32 3.52 4.81
C GLY A 57 -0.86 2.88 6.12
N ASN A 58 0.24 3.39 6.66
CA ASN A 58 0.81 2.81 7.86
C ASN A 58 0.26 3.47 9.13
N ILE A 59 -0.38 2.69 10.00
CA ILE A 59 -0.88 3.17 11.29
C ILE A 59 0.19 2.98 12.39
N THR A 60 1.12 2.03 12.23
CA THR A 60 2.13 1.68 13.25
C THR A 60 3.52 1.50 12.64
N ASN A 61 4.57 1.28 13.44
CA ASN A 61 5.89 0.95 12.89
C ASN A 61 6.03 -0.51 12.41
N GLY A 62 4.93 -1.27 12.41
CA GLY A 62 4.89 -2.64 11.91
C GLY A 62 5.01 -2.72 10.40
N TYR A 63 5.69 -3.76 9.92
CA TYR A 63 5.75 -4.09 8.50
C TYR A 63 4.55 -4.96 8.09
N SER A 64 3.84 -4.54 7.03
CA SER A 64 2.83 -5.32 6.34
C SER A 64 3.11 -5.29 4.83
N ARG A 65 2.99 -6.45 4.19
CA ARG A 65 3.29 -6.63 2.75
C ARG A 65 2.38 -5.80 1.86
N PHE A 66 1.08 -5.77 2.20
CA PHE A 66 0.02 -5.17 1.38
C PHE A 66 -0.49 -3.82 1.90
N ASN A 67 0.29 -3.16 2.76
CA ASN A 67 0.05 -1.78 3.18
C ASN A 67 1.20 -0.91 2.72
N PHE A 68 0.94 0.36 2.44
CA PHE A 68 2.01 1.32 2.20
C PHE A 68 2.80 1.56 3.48
N ALA A 69 4.12 1.57 3.36
CA ALA A 69 5.03 1.67 4.49
C ALA A 69 5.19 3.11 5.00
N LEU A 70 5.18 4.08 4.07
CA LEU A 70 5.45 5.49 4.35
C LEU A 70 4.24 6.39 4.11
N MET A 71 3.16 5.89 3.49
CA MET A 71 1.94 6.65 3.25
C MET A 71 1.21 6.94 4.56
N ASN A 72 0.85 8.21 4.78
CA ASN A 72 0.09 8.60 5.95
C ASN A 72 -1.36 8.09 5.84
N VAL A 73 -1.94 7.75 6.97
CA VAL A 73 -3.36 7.37 7.03
C VAL A 73 -4.19 8.59 6.64
N MET A 74 -5.24 8.40 5.83
CA MET A 74 -6.09 9.46 5.29
C MET A 74 -5.46 10.42 4.27
N GLU A 75 -4.18 10.26 3.91
CA GLU A 75 -3.48 11.18 2.98
C GLU A 75 -4.16 11.26 1.60
N PHE A 76 -4.75 10.15 1.17
CA PHE A 76 -5.41 10.04 -0.12
C PHE A 76 -6.82 9.46 -0.02
N ARG A 77 -7.68 9.97 -0.89
CA ARG A 77 -9.02 9.44 -1.17
C ARG A 77 -9.22 9.37 -2.68
N ALA A 78 -9.89 8.32 -3.13
CA ALA A 78 -10.20 8.15 -4.54
C ALA A 78 -11.54 7.45 -4.75
N ASP A 79 -12.26 7.88 -5.79
CA ASP A 79 -13.42 7.19 -6.34
C ASP A 79 -12.99 6.10 -7.33
N ARG A 80 -11.95 6.38 -8.12
CA ARG A 80 -11.31 5.43 -9.04
C ARG A 80 -9.86 5.26 -8.63
N TYR A 81 -9.46 4.02 -8.41
CA TYR A 81 -8.14 3.74 -7.87
C TYR A 81 -7.53 2.49 -8.48
N ALA A 82 -6.21 2.48 -8.50
CA ALA A 82 -5.37 1.34 -8.79
C ALA A 82 -4.24 1.28 -7.76
N ILE A 83 -4.06 0.12 -7.16
CA ILE A 83 -3.05 -0.18 -6.16
C ILE A 83 -2.26 -1.36 -6.69
N TRP A 84 -0.94 -1.27 -6.64
CA TRP A 84 -0.06 -2.35 -7.03
C TRP A 84 1.05 -2.53 -5.99
N HIS A 85 1.04 -3.65 -5.30
CA HIS A 85 2.10 -4.07 -4.38
C HIS A 85 2.89 -5.22 -4.99
N ASN A 86 4.21 -5.14 -4.89
CA ASN A 86 5.14 -6.17 -5.32
C ASN A 86 6.18 -6.38 -4.23
N GLU A 87 6.53 -7.63 -4.02
CA GLU A 87 7.59 -8.05 -3.13
C GLU A 87 8.33 -9.22 -3.78
N VAL A 88 9.61 -9.03 -4.04
CA VAL A 88 10.51 -10.06 -4.52
C VAL A 88 11.42 -10.47 -3.37
N SER A 89 11.46 -11.76 -3.09
CA SER A 89 12.39 -12.34 -2.14
C SER A 89 13.37 -13.25 -2.87
N LEU A 90 14.65 -13.04 -2.64
CA LEU A 90 15.71 -13.88 -3.20
C LEU A 90 16.33 -14.74 -2.09
N ASN A 91 16.77 -15.94 -2.45
CA ASN A 91 17.30 -16.94 -1.52
C ASN A 91 18.79 -16.70 -1.17
N GLY A 92 19.18 -15.47 -0.86
CA GLY A 92 20.53 -15.14 -0.41
C GLY A 92 21.55 -14.93 -1.54
N ILE A 93 21.13 -14.48 -2.73
CA ILE A 93 22.05 -14.28 -3.87
C ILE A 93 23.20 -13.34 -3.51
N LEU A 94 22.92 -12.25 -2.81
CA LEU A 94 23.88 -11.22 -2.40
C LEU A 94 24.42 -11.52 -1.00
N PHE A 95 23.56 -11.89 -0.04
CA PHE A 95 23.96 -12.11 1.35
C PHE A 95 24.84 -13.35 1.54
N ASN A 96 24.70 -14.39 0.71
CA ASN A 96 25.57 -15.57 0.78
C ASN A 96 26.98 -15.29 0.25
N GLN A 97 27.19 -14.22 -0.51
CA GLN A 97 28.50 -13.81 -1.00
C GLN A 97 29.32 -13.07 0.07
N ILE A 98 28.66 -12.53 1.10
CA ILE A 98 29.31 -11.76 2.17
C ILE A 98 29.80 -12.72 3.27
N PRO A 99 31.13 -12.88 3.48
CA PRO A 99 31.68 -13.92 4.36
C PRO A 99 31.17 -13.89 5.80
N LEU A 100 30.83 -12.70 6.31
CA LEU A 100 30.39 -12.47 7.69
C LEU A 100 28.89 -12.77 7.89
N ILE A 101 28.07 -12.58 6.85
CA ILE A 101 26.61 -12.62 6.94
C ILE A 101 26.04 -13.94 6.39
N LYS A 102 26.83 -14.69 5.61
CA LYS A 102 26.43 -15.99 5.03
C LYS A 102 25.94 -17.02 6.06
N HIS A 103 26.39 -16.94 7.30
CA HIS A 103 25.97 -17.85 8.37
C HIS A 103 24.57 -17.55 8.92
N LEU A 104 24.04 -16.35 8.67
CA LEU A 104 22.71 -15.94 9.11
C LEU A 104 21.60 -16.41 8.15
N ASN A 105 21.94 -17.00 7.00
CA ASN A 105 20.99 -17.50 5.98
C ASN A 105 19.89 -16.48 5.65
N LEU A 106 20.28 -15.22 5.46
CA LEU A 106 19.36 -14.13 5.15
C LEU A 106 18.88 -14.21 3.70
N ARG A 107 17.60 -13.89 3.51
CA ARG A 107 16.95 -13.71 2.21
C ARG A 107 16.87 -12.23 1.89
N GLU A 108 17.26 -11.85 0.68
CA GLU A 108 17.02 -10.49 0.20
C GLU A 108 15.52 -10.26 0.02
N LEU A 109 15.09 -9.04 0.31
CA LEU A 109 13.74 -8.57 0.05
C LEU A 109 13.79 -7.24 -0.68
N MET A 110 13.03 -7.15 -1.76
CA MET A 110 12.82 -5.93 -2.51
C MET A 110 11.32 -5.73 -2.66
N SER A 111 10.83 -4.55 -2.29
CA SER A 111 9.42 -4.19 -2.37
C SER A 111 9.23 -3.02 -3.34
N LEU A 112 8.17 -3.04 -4.13
CA LEU A 112 7.72 -1.89 -4.94
C LEU A 112 6.23 -1.74 -4.72
N LYS A 113 5.80 -0.59 -4.24
CA LYS A 113 4.39 -0.31 -3.96
C LYS A 113 3.99 0.97 -4.66
N MET A 114 2.88 0.90 -5.38
CA MET A 114 2.38 2.00 -6.18
C MET A 114 0.88 2.19 -5.97
N TYR A 115 0.46 3.45 -5.97
CA TYR A 115 -0.93 3.84 -5.88
C TYR A 115 -1.21 4.97 -6.85
N TYR A 116 -2.31 4.86 -7.56
CA TYR A 116 -2.84 5.94 -8.37
C TYR A 116 -4.33 6.01 -8.17
N GLY A 117 -4.86 7.21 -7.96
CA GLY A 117 -6.28 7.40 -7.78
C GLY A 117 -6.72 8.80 -8.16
N SER A 118 -7.90 8.88 -8.75
CA SER A 118 -8.59 10.13 -9.03
C SER A 118 -9.74 10.30 -8.05
N MET A 119 -10.17 11.55 -7.86
CA MET A 119 -11.38 11.88 -7.13
C MET A 119 -12.15 12.95 -7.88
N ASN A 120 -13.43 12.70 -8.18
CA ASN A 120 -14.28 13.70 -8.79
C ASN A 120 -14.69 14.79 -7.78
N THR A 121 -14.82 16.04 -8.25
CA THR A 121 -15.15 17.19 -7.42
C THR A 121 -16.60 17.20 -6.93
N THR A 122 -17.48 16.39 -7.53
CA THR A 122 -18.89 16.23 -7.11
C THR A 122 -19.04 15.76 -5.66
N HIS A 123 -18.04 15.09 -5.08
CA HIS A 123 -18.08 14.64 -3.68
C HIS A 123 -18.07 15.81 -2.67
N ASN A 124 -17.51 16.98 -3.03
CA ASN A 124 -17.58 18.20 -2.21
C ASN A 124 -19.04 18.65 -2.00
N ASN A 125 -19.95 18.30 -2.91
CA ASN A 125 -21.35 18.66 -2.77
C ASN A 125 -22.03 17.89 -1.63
N VAL A 126 -21.46 16.78 -1.14
CA VAL A 126 -22.05 15.99 -0.06
C VAL A 126 -21.47 16.40 1.29
N LEU A 127 -20.14 16.45 1.40
CA LEU A 127 -19.43 16.82 2.61
C LEU A 127 -18.08 17.46 2.24
N ASP A 128 -17.77 18.60 2.87
CA ASP A 128 -16.54 19.34 2.57
C ASP A 128 -15.31 18.45 2.83
N ILE A 129 -14.44 18.35 1.82
CA ILE A 129 -13.22 17.58 1.89
C ILE A 129 -12.17 18.41 2.66
N PRO A 130 -11.66 17.91 3.80
CA PRO A 130 -10.62 18.62 4.54
C PRO A 130 -9.34 18.80 3.73
N ASP A 131 -8.63 19.91 3.96
CA ASP A 131 -7.41 20.28 3.21
C ASP A 131 -6.26 19.26 3.29
N TYR A 132 -6.28 18.34 4.26
CA TYR A 132 -5.27 17.28 4.40
C TYR A 132 -5.55 16.05 3.53
N ILE A 133 -6.73 15.96 2.90
CA ILE A 133 -7.10 14.88 1.98
C ILE A 133 -6.80 15.34 0.56
N HIS A 134 -5.98 14.56 -0.14
CA HIS A 134 -5.55 14.91 -1.48
C HIS A 134 -5.93 13.85 -2.51
N THR A 135 -6.18 14.31 -3.73
CA THR A 135 -6.17 13.43 -4.91
C THR A 135 -4.74 13.23 -5.41
N THR A 136 -4.51 12.16 -6.16
CA THR A 136 -3.19 11.79 -6.66
C THR A 136 -3.03 12.30 -8.10
N ASN A 137 -2.35 13.44 -8.29
CA ASN A 137 -2.07 13.98 -9.63
C ASN A 137 -0.98 13.18 -10.36
N LYS A 138 -0.05 12.60 -9.62
CA LYS A 138 1.03 11.72 -10.11
C LYS A 138 1.02 10.44 -9.29
N PRO A 139 1.27 9.26 -9.88
CA PRO A 139 1.26 8.00 -9.15
C PRO A 139 2.17 8.07 -7.94
N TYR A 140 1.65 7.68 -6.78
CA TYR A 140 2.42 7.45 -5.57
C TYR A 140 3.26 6.19 -5.76
N VAL A 141 4.56 6.26 -5.48
CA VAL A 141 5.52 5.16 -5.58
C VAL A 141 6.41 5.15 -4.35
N GLU A 142 6.54 3.98 -3.73
CA GLU A 142 7.56 3.70 -2.73
C GLU A 142 8.29 2.39 -3.05
N VAL A 143 9.59 2.40 -2.79
CA VAL A 143 10.47 1.24 -2.97
C VAL A 143 11.00 0.83 -1.61
N GLY A 144 11.19 -0.47 -1.43
CA GLY A 144 11.75 -1.04 -0.22
C GLY A 144 12.88 -2.01 -0.54
N ALA A 145 13.89 -2.05 0.31
CA ALA A 145 14.96 -3.04 0.27
C ALA A 145 15.29 -3.48 1.69
N GLY A 146 15.56 -4.76 1.87
CA GLY A 146 15.93 -5.30 3.16
C GLY A 146 16.18 -6.78 3.14
N PHE A 147 15.97 -7.40 4.30
CA PHE A 147 16.27 -8.80 4.50
C PHE A 147 15.29 -9.47 5.46
N SER A 148 15.16 -10.78 5.31
CA SER A 148 14.42 -11.63 6.23
C SER A 148 15.20 -12.89 6.53
N ASN A 149 15.01 -13.47 7.71
CA ASN A 149 15.62 -14.74 8.07
C ASN A 149 14.97 -15.91 7.31
N LEU A 150 15.69 -17.03 7.14
CA LEU A 150 15.22 -18.27 6.50
C LEU A 150 13.90 -18.80 7.08
N LEU A 151 13.76 -18.70 8.41
CA LEU A 151 12.55 -19.10 9.16
C LEU A 151 11.47 -18.01 9.18
N ARG A 152 11.73 -16.85 8.56
CA ARG A 152 10.83 -15.67 8.48
C ARG A 152 10.42 -15.08 9.84
N PHE A 153 11.13 -15.39 10.92
CA PHE A 153 10.87 -14.83 12.25
C PHE A 153 11.11 -13.33 12.31
N ILE A 154 12.19 -12.85 11.68
CA ILE A 154 12.59 -11.44 11.67
C ILE A 154 12.63 -10.97 10.22
N THR A 155 11.92 -9.89 9.94
CA THR A 155 11.97 -9.18 8.67
C THR A 155 12.26 -7.72 8.93
N LEU A 156 13.24 -7.17 8.22
CA LEU A 156 13.61 -5.76 8.30
C LEU A 156 13.74 -5.19 6.89
N GLN A 157 13.00 -4.13 6.60
CA GLN A 157 13.03 -3.46 5.31
C GLN A 157 13.08 -1.95 5.47
N SER A 158 13.97 -1.34 4.72
CA SER A 158 14.07 0.11 4.57
C SER A 158 13.23 0.52 3.37
N PHE A 159 12.41 1.56 3.53
CA PHE A 159 11.55 2.10 2.48
C PHE A 159 11.94 3.52 2.13
N TRP A 160 11.83 3.87 0.85
CA TRP A 160 12.00 5.20 0.30
C TRP A 160 10.78 5.57 -0.53
N ARG A 161 10.21 6.74 -0.25
CA ARG A 161 9.12 7.33 -1.02
C ARG A 161 9.75 8.10 -2.20
N LEU A 162 9.37 7.76 -3.43
CA LEU A 162 9.97 8.35 -4.64
C LEU A 162 9.18 9.53 -5.18
N THR A 163 7.87 9.55 -4.96
CA THR A 163 6.94 10.57 -5.46
C THR A 163 6.15 11.19 -4.31
N GLU A 164 5.51 12.35 -4.54
CA GLU A 164 4.72 13.03 -3.50
C GLU A 164 5.54 13.27 -2.21
N THR A 165 6.78 13.73 -2.39
CA THR A 165 7.79 13.96 -1.33
C THR A 165 7.90 15.43 -0.89
N GLU A 166 7.24 16.34 -1.59
CA GLU A 166 7.32 17.78 -1.33
C GLU A 166 6.19 18.27 -0.40
N ARG A 167 5.26 17.39 -0.02
CA ARG A 167 4.13 17.78 0.83
C ARG A 167 4.55 17.89 2.31
N PRO A 168 3.94 18.80 3.09
CA PRO A 168 4.18 18.90 4.53
C PRO A 168 3.84 17.59 5.24
N GLY A 169 4.65 17.19 6.24
CA GLY A 169 4.39 15.98 7.03
C GLY A 169 4.64 14.65 6.30
N THR A 170 5.32 14.68 5.14
CA THR A 170 5.65 13.46 4.39
C THR A 170 6.92 12.79 4.91
N THR A 171 6.83 11.48 5.09
CA THR A 171 7.98 10.66 5.46
C THR A 171 8.67 10.15 4.19
N LYS A 172 9.87 10.66 3.90
CA LYS A 172 10.65 10.27 2.71
C LYS A 172 11.32 8.91 2.86
N TRP A 173 11.67 8.55 4.08
CA TRP A 173 12.39 7.33 4.40
C TRP A 173 11.92 6.74 5.74
N GLY A 174 11.87 5.41 5.83
CA GLY A 174 11.56 4.75 7.10
C GLY A 174 12.00 3.29 7.12
N LEU A 175 12.39 2.84 8.31
CA LEU A 175 12.72 1.44 8.57
C LEU A 175 11.50 0.73 9.16
N LYS A 176 11.13 -0.41 8.59
CA LYS A 176 9.99 -1.22 9.03
C LYS A 176 10.45 -2.63 9.35
N GLY A 177 10.03 -3.09 10.52
CA GLY A 177 10.32 -4.42 11.03
C GLY A 177 9.04 -5.20 11.31
N SER A 178 9.10 -6.51 11.17
CA SER A 178 8.06 -7.40 11.71
C SER A 178 8.70 -8.62 12.34
N ILE A 179 8.19 -9.00 13.49
CA ILE A 179 8.48 -10.27 14.14
C ILE A 179 7.25 -11.16 13.97
N ARG A 180 7.41 -12.30 13.30
CA ARG A 180 6.34 -13.30 13.17
C ARG A 180 6.67 -14.46 14.10
N ILE A 181 5.88 -14.66 15.15
CA ILE A 181 5.97 -15.84 16.01
C ILE A 181 5.03 -16.89 15.41
N SER A 182 5.58 -17.96 14.81
CA SER A 182 4.82 -19.16 14.52
C SER A 182 4.91 -20.07 15.74
N LEU A 183 3.80 -20.21 16.48
CA LEU A 183 3.60 -21.26 17.48
C LEU A 183 3.20 -22.56 16.77
#